data_AF-A0A6N3UPU7-F1
#
_entry.id   AF-A0A6N3UPU7-F1
#
_cell.length_a   1.000
_cell.length_b   1.000
_cell.length_c   1.000
_cell.angle_alpha   90.00
_cell.angle_beta   90.00
_cell.angle_gamma   90.00
#
_symmetry.space_group_name_H-M   'P 1'
#
loop_
_entity.id
_entity.type
_entity.pdbx_description
1 polymer ?
#
loop_
_entity_poly.entity_id
_entity_poly.type
_entity_poly.pdbx_seq_one_letter_code
_entity_poly.pdbx_strand_id
1 'polypeptide(L)'
;MTTRAAINILGSTGEIIDITSLGVSTIESKRESPGIYQLVGTQGMAKAPEGWGYVVNQMDVGKTVAISYDEQVLRVCVTLDEKPTDLSHSITLHVAVDELPVSSMPPPEQVPDMDPAQEAQREYTHLRAIADYAIAPLQDAVDIDEASEEDAVRLKAWKKYRVALNRVFEQSGYPDAIDWPLAPE
;
A
#
# COMPACT_ATOMS: atom_id res chain seq x y z
N MET A 1 -2.17 0.47 20.22
CA MET A 1 -0.78 0.35 20.73
C MET A 1 -0.22 1.77 20.79
N THR A 2 0.73 2.08 21.67
CA THR A 2 1.32 3.44 21.68
C THR A 2 2.30 3.53 20.53
N THR A 3 2.02 4.42 19.57
CA THR A 3 2.94 4.64 18.46
C THR A 3 3.99 5.67 18.87
N ARG A 4 5.21 5.57 18.33
CA ARG A 4 6.32 6.45 18.68
C ARG A 4 6.62 7.46 17.58
N ALA A 5 7.06 8.64 17.99
CA ALA A 5 7.71 9.61 17.14
C ALA A 5 9.05 10.04 17.76
N ALA A 6 10.06 10.19 16.91
CA ALA A 6 11.32 10.83 17.26
C ALA A 6 11.28 12.27 16.73
N ILE A 7 11.42 13.24 17.64
CA ILE A 7 11.34 14.66 17.32
C ILE A 7 12.68 15.27 17.65
N ASN A 8 13.29 15.97 16.70
CA ASN A 8 14.51 16.70 16.91
C ASN A 8 14.21 18.21 16.96
N ILE A 9 14.54 18.86 18.07
CA ILE A 9 14.25 20.27 18.32
C ILE A 9 15.54 21.07 18.38
N LEU A 10 15.56 22.23 17.73
CA LEU A 10 16.66 23.18 17.81
C LEU A 10 16.63 23.96 19.13
N GLY A 11 17.77 24.02 19.82
CA GLY A 11 17.89 24.68 21.10
C GLY A 11 17.65 26.18 21.09
N SER A 12 18.14 26.88 20.08
CA SER A 12 18.09 28.35 20.02
C SER A 12 16.66 28.88 19.79
N THR A 13 15.84 28.17 19.02
CA THR A 13 14.49 28.62 18.63
C THR A 13 13.37 27.77 19.21
N GLY A 14 13.66 26.53 19.62
CA GLY A 14 12.65 25.54 20.00
C GLY A 14 11.85 25.01 18.81
N GLU A 15 12.27 25.31 17.58
CA GLU A 15 11.61 24.82 16.37
C GLU A 15 11.99 23.36 16.11
N ILE A 16 11.05 22.64 15.51
CA ILE A 16 11.28 21.27 15.10
C ILE A 16 12.09 21.26 13.80
N ILE A 17 13.26 20.64 13.84
CA ILE A 17 14.15 20.52 12.68
C ILE A 17 13.94 19.22 11.92
N ASP A 18 13.51 18.17 12.60
CA ASP A 18 13.22 16.87 11.99
C ASP A 18 12.18 16.10 12.84
N ILE A 19 11.25 15.40 12.17
CA ILE A 19 10.30 14.49 12.81
C ILE A 19 10.27 13.19 12.03
N THR A 20 10.51 12.09 12.74
CA THR A 20 10.24 10.74 12.25
C THR A 20 9.11 10.14 13.09
N SER A 21 7.89 10.08 12.55
CA SER A 21 6.71 9.53 13.24
C SER A 21 6.24 8.23 12.60
N LEU A 22 5.89 7.24 13.43
CA LEU A 22 5.16 6.05 12.99
C LEU A 22 3.62 6.23 13.09
N GLY A 23 3.17 7.36 13.63
CA GLY A 23 1.77 7.69 13.91
C GLY A 23 1.40 9.04 13.32
N VAL A 24 0.45 9.74 13.93
CA VAL A 24 0.15 11.13 13.57
C VAL A 24 1.41 12.00 13.73
N SER A 25 1.57 12.99 12.85
CA SER A 25 2.70 13.91 12.84
C SER A 25 2.29 15.36 13.13
N THR A 26 1.12 15.57 13.75
CA THR A 26 0.57 16.89 14.12
C THR A 26 1.23 17.48 15.36
N ILE A 27 2.54 17.29 15.51
CA ILE A 27 3.30 17.71 16.68
C ILE A 27 3.83 19.11 16.41
N GLU A 28 3.59 20.03 17.34
CA GLU A 28 4.13 21.38 17.28
C GLU A 28 5.06 21.59 18.48
N SER A 29 6.14 22.36 18.27
CA SER A 29 7.08 22.74 19.33
C SER A 29 7.22 24.24 19.36
N LYS A 30 7.30 24.79 20.57
CA LYS A 30 7.50 26.21 20.82
C LYS A 30 8.46 26.42 21.97
N ARG A 31 9.34 27.42 21.85
CA ARG A 31 10.14 27.93 22.96
C ARG A 31 9.33 28.96 23.76
N GLU A 32 9.10 28.68 25.04
CA GLU A 32 8.41 29.58 25.98
C GLU A 32 9.39 30.63 26.54
N SER A 33 10.56 30.16 26.98
CA SER A 33 11.63 30.98 27.55
C SER A 33 12.98 30.27 27.39
N PRO A 34 14.12 30.90 27.74
CA PRO A 34 15.41 30.24 27.68
C PRO A 34 15.41 28.91 28.46
N GLY A 35 15.76 27.82 27.79
CA GLY A 35 15.77 26.48 28.34
C GLY A 35 14.39 25.86 28.60
N ILE A 36 13.27 26.47 28.17
CA ILE A 36 11.93 25.90 28.33
C ILE A 36 11.26 25.74 26.97
N TYR A 37 11.05 24.49 26.58
CA TYR A 37 10.39 24.09 25.34
C TYR A 37 9.08 23.38 25.65
N GLN A 38 8.05 23.68 24.88
CA GLN A 38 6.73 23.06 24.98
C GLN A 38 6.42 22.34 23.67
N LEU A 39 6.01 21.08 23.76
CA LEU A 39 5.51 20.32 22.63
C LEU A 39 4.04 19.98 22.84
N VAL A 40 3.23 20.19 21.80
CA VAL A 40 1.81 19.85 21.75
C VAL A 40 1.56 18.82 20.66
N GLY A 41 0.51 18.02 20.78
CA GLY A 41 0.22 16.92 19.85
C GLY A 41 1.01 15.64 20.13
N THR A 42 1.54 15.49 21.35
CA THR A 42 2.19 14.27 21.85
C THR A 42 1.38 13.66 22.99
N GLN A 43 1.49 12.35 23.18
CA GLN A 43 0.92 11.60 24.31
C GLN A 43 1.91 11.44 25.47
N GLY A 44 2.89 12.33 25.55
CA GLY A 44 3.99 12.26 26.52
C GLY A 44 5.21 11.50 26.01
N MET A 45 6.13 11.14 26.91
CA MET A 45 7.33 10.37 26.54
C MET A 45 6.98 8.91 26.20
N ALA A 46 7.56 8.39 25.13
CA ALA A 46 7.42 6.99 24.77
C ALA A 46 8.10 6.10 25.82
N LYS A 47 7.39 5.07 26.30
CA LYS A 47 7.85 4.14 27.34
C LYS A 47 8.72 3.03 26.72
N ALA A 48 9.62 2.43 27.50
CA ALA A 48 10.38 1.27 27.05
C ALA A 48 9.45 0.07 26.76
N PRO A 49 9.68 -0.73 25.69
CA PRO A 49 10.82 -0.69 24.75
C PRO A 49 10.64 0.26 23.56
N GLU A 50 9.51 0.94 23.44
CA GLU A 50 9.12 1.75 22.29
C GLU A 50 9.90 3.09 22.24
N GLY A 51 10.21 3.66 23.40
CA GLY A 51 11.00 4.88 23.56
C GLY A 51 12.19 4.73 24.51
N TRP A 52 13.24 5.50 24.22
CA TRP A 52 14.50 5.52 24.98
C TRP A 52 14.68 6.83 25.77
N GLY A 53 13.59 7.58 25.99
CA GLY A 53 13.65 8.92 26.57
C GLY A 53 14.16 9.94 25.57
N TYR A 54 15.21 10.68 25.95
CA TYR A 54 15.75 11.78 25.15
C TYR A 54 17.27 11.62 24.93
N VAL A 55 17.76 12.21 23.84
CA VAL A 55 19.18 12.24 23.49
C VAL A 55 19.56 13.70 23.22
N VAL A 56 20.48 14.24 24.01
CA VAL A 56 21.06 15.58 23.77
C VAL A 56 22.26 15.48 22.84
N ASN A 57 22.47 16.51 22.02
CA ASN A 57 23.67 16.61 21.20
C ASN A 57 24.94 16.66 22.08
N GLN A 58 26.08 16.20 21.55
CA GLN A 58 27.37 16.20 22.27
C GLN A 58 27.79 17.58 22.78
N MET A 59 27.41 18.65 22.06
CA MET A 59 27.67 20.04 22.47
C MET A 59 26.89 20.47 23.72
N ASP A 60 25.91 19.68 24.15
CA ASP A 60 24.95 19.98 25.22
C ASP A 60 24.99 18.98 26.38
N VAL A 61 25.97 18.07 26.42
CA VAL A 61 26.07 16.99 27.42
C VAL A 61 26.17 17.50 28.87
N GLY A 62 26.64 18.74 29.09
CA GLY A 62 26.70 19.36 30.42
C GLY A 62 25.37 19.88 30.95
N LYS A 63 24.29 19.84 30.16
CA LYS A 63 22.98 20.40 30.53
C LYS A 63 22.07 19.30 31.08
N THR A 64 21.36 19.62 32.16
CA THR A 64 20.36 18.74 32.75
C THR A 64 19.01 19.01 32.12
N VAL A 65 18.36 17.94 31.63
CA VAL A 65 17.04 17.99 31.00
C VAL A 65 16.02 17.36 31.92
N ALA A 66 15.01 18.13 32.32
CA ALA A 66 13.85 17.67 33.04
C ALA A 66 12.63 17.71 32.12
N ILE A 67 11.89 16.60 32.05
CA ILE A 67 10.72 16.48 31.19
C ILE A 67 9.49 16.25 32.07
N SER A 68 8.46 17.04 31.84
CA SER A 68 7.13 16.85 32.44
C SER A 68 6.07 16.82 31.36
N TYR A 69 4.99 16.08 31.60
CA TYR A 69 3.84 16.02 30.71
C TYR A 69 2.59 16.30 31.53
N ASP A 70 1.88 17.38 31.20
CA ASP A 70 0.67 17.82 31.88
C ASP A 70 -0.27 18.47 30.87
N GLU A 71 -1.58 18.31 31.05
CA GLU A 71 -2.62 18.90 30.16
C GLU A 71 -2.35 18.73 28.64
N GLN A 72 -1.87 17.56 28.20
CA GLN A 72 -1.51 17.29 26.78
C GLN A 72 -0.32 18.11 26.22
N VAL A 73 0.46 18.75 27.11
CA VAL A 73 1.66 19.51 26.78
C VAL A 73 2.88 18.83 27.39
N LEU A 74 3.86 18.48 26.55
CA LEU A 74 5.16 17.99 26.98
C LEU A 74 6.10 19.18 27.18
N ARG A 75 6.48 19.46 28.42
CA ARG A 75 7.42 20.51 28.78
C ARG A 75 8.81 19.93 28.97
N VAL A 76 9.78 20.47 28.25
CA VAL A 76 11.19 20.12 28.35
C VAL A 76 11.93 21.32 28.91
N CYS A 77 12.43 21.17 30.14
CA CYS A 77 13.22 22.16 30.84
C CYS A 77 14.69 21.76 30.81
N VAL A 78 15.55 22.65 30.32
CA VAL A 78 16.98 22.46 30.18
C VAL A 78 17.68 23.47 31.08
N THR A 79 18.53 22.97 31.97
CA THR A 79 19.25 23.77 32.96
C THR A 79 20.75 23.49 32.88
N LEU A 80 21.56 24.53 33.09
CA LEU A 80 23.01 24.47 33.26
C LEU A 80 23.33 25.18 34.57
N ASP A 81 24.00 24.50 35.50
CA ASP A 81 24.32 25.05 36.83
C ASP A 81 23.08 25.65 37.54
N GLU A 82 21.98 24.90 37.54
CA GLU A 82 20.67 25.27 38.12
C GLU A 82 19.97 26.49 37.45
N LYS A 83 20.51 27.00 36.33
CA LYS A 83 19.93 28.10 35.56
C LYS A 83 19.29 27.61 34.25
N PRO A 84 18.03 27.99 33.96
CA PRO A 84 17.39 27.70 32.68
C PRO A 84 18.22 28.25 31.51
N THR A 85 18.72 27.36 30.67
CA THR A 85 19.66 27.70 29.58
C THR A 85 19.27 26.92 28.34
N ASP A 86 19.20 27.61 27.21
CA ASP A 86 18.89 26.97 25.92
C ASP A 86 19.96 25.96 25.52
N LEU A 87 19.56 24.94 24.76
CA LEU A 87 20.50 24.04 24.10
C LEU A 87 21.30 24.80 23.03
N SER A 88 22.58 24.45 22.90
CA SER A 88 23.53 25.01 21.95
C SER A 88 23.32 24.44 20.55
N HIS A 89 22.82 23.21 20.46
CA HIS A 89 22.50 22.54 19.21
C HIS A 89 21.07 22.01 19.21
N SER A 90 20.86 20.74 19.55
CA SER A 90 19.55 20.11 19.44
C SER A 90 19.36 18.96 20.43
N ILE A 91 18.10 18.59 20.62
CA ILE A 91 17.69 17.43 21.44
C ILE A 91 16.72 16.57 20.64
N THR A 92 16.94 15.26 20.66
CA THR A 92 16.03 14.27 20.11
C THR A 92 15.17 13.68 21.23
N LEU A 93 13.85 13.83 21.13
CA LEU A 93 12.87 13.32 22.08
C LEU A 93 12.11 12.15 21.45
N HIS A 94 12.04 11.03 22.16
CA HIS A 94 11.14 9.93 21.80
C HIS A 94 9.82 10.09 22.53
N VAL A 95 8.79 10.49 21.79
CA VAL A 95 7.45 10.74 22.33
C VAL A 95 6.47 9.69 21.84
N ALA A 96 5.40 9.47 22.59
CA ALA A 96 4.26 8.71 22.15
C ALA A 96 3.34 9.63 21.31
N VAL A 97 2.73 9.08 20.28
CA VAL A 97 1.76 9.74 19.41
C VAL A 97 0.60 8.81 19.13
N ASP A 98 -0.55 9.39 18.77
CA ASP A 98 -1.67 8.61 18.28
C ASP A 98 -1.28 7.82 17.03
N GLU A 99 -1.87 6.64 16.89
CA GLU A 99 -1.79 5.86 15.67
C GLU A 99 -2.35 6.67 14.50
N LEU A 100 -1.75 6.53 13.31
CA LEU A 100 -2.40 7.08 12.11
C LEU A 100 -3.80 6.47 12.03
N PRO A 101 -4.83 7.28 11.76
CA PRO A 101 -6.15 6.72 11.51
C PRO A 101 -5.96 5.73 10.36
N VAL A 102 -6.35 4.48 10.60
CA VAL A 102 -6.44 3.51 9.52
C VAL A 102 -7.45 4.12 8.57
N SER A 103 -6.98 4.68 7.45
CA SER A 103 -7.85 5.01 6.33
C SER A 103 -8.57 3.72 6.03
N SER A 104 -9.84 3.64 6.41
CA SER A 104 -10.70 2.58 5.93
C SER A 104 -10.58 2.68 4.43
N MET A 105 -9.94 1.69 3.79
CA MET A 105 -10.18 1.49 2.38
C MET A 105 -11.69 1.57 2.23
N PRO A 106 -12.22 2.37 1.29
CA PRO A 106 -13.62 2.16 0.92
C PRO A 106 -13.76 0.64 0.73
N PRO A 107 -14.86 0.03 1.22
CA PRO A 107 -15.13 -1.36 0.88
C PRO A 107 -14.81 -1.50 -0.60
N PRO A 108 -13.97 -2.48 -1.01
CA PRO A 108 -13.55 -2.57 -2.40
C PRO A 108 -14.79 -2.28 -3.21
N GLU A 109 -14.78 -1.20 -4.02
CA GLU A 109 -15.91 -0.88 -4.89
C GLU A 109 -16.30 -2.23 -5.44
N GLN A 110 -17.54 -2.67 -5.15
CA GLN A 110 -18.03 -3.94 -5.68
C GLN A 110 -17.72 -3.81 -7.16
N VAL A 111 -16.71 -4.54 -7.62
CA VAL A 111 -16.40 -4.60 -9.05
C VAL A 111 -17.76 -4.96 -9.62
N PRO A 112 -18.40 -4.06 -10.39
CA PRO A 112 -19.76 -4.33 -10.86
C PRO A 112 -19.67 -5.72 -11.45
N ASP A 113 -20.51 -6.65 -10.94
CA ASP A 113 -20.49 -8.05 -11.36
C ASP A 113 -20.27 -8.03 -12.86
N MET A 114 -19.14 -8.60 -13.29
CA MET A 114 -18.70 -8.46 -14.66
C MET A 114 -19.87 -8.92 -15.53
N ASP A 115 -20.36 -8.04 -16.40
CA ASP A 115 -21.53 -8.31 -17.23
C ASP A 115 -21.40 -9.73 -17.79
N PRO A 116 -22.37 -10.65 -17.56
CA PRO A 116 -22.28 -12.02 -18.05
C PRO A 116 -21.97 -12.08 -19.55
N ALA A 117 -22.39 -11.07 -20.33
CA ALA A 117 -22.03 -10.95 -21.74
C ALA A 117 -20.53 -10.70 -21.95
N GLN A 118 -19.89 -9.92 -21.09
CA GLN A 118 -18.44 -9.67 -21.11
C GLN A 118 -17.65 -10.92 -20.72
N GLU A 119 -18.12 -11.70 -19.74
CA GLU A 119 -17.52 -13.00 -19.39
C GLU A 119 -17.60 -13.98 -20.56
N ALA A 120 -18.80 -14.14 -21.12
CA ALA A 120 -19.03 -14.98 -22.28
C ALA A 120 -18.16 -14.57 -23.48
N GLN A 121 -17.98 -13.26 -23.73
CA GLN A 121 -17.15 -12.76 -24.82
C GLN A 121 -15.66 -13.07 -24.59
N ARG A 122 -15.18 -12.99 -23.34
CA ARG A 122 -13.79 -13.35 -23.00
C ARG A 122 -13.53 -14.84 -23.23
N GLU A 123 -14.44 -15.68 -22.76
CA GLU A 123 -14.33 -17.13 -22.94
C GLU A 123 -14.41 -17.53 -24.42
N TYR A 124 -15.36 -16.96 -25.18
CA TYR A 124 -15.41 -17.13 -26.63
C TYR A 124 -14.08 -16.73 -27.29
N THR A 125 -13.51 -15.58 -26.92
CA THR A 125 -12.24 -15.11 -27.49
C THR A 125 -11.09 -16.07 -27.19
N HIS A 126 -11.05 -16.60 -25.97
CA HIS A 126 -10.06 -17.61 -25.56
C HIS A 126 -10.18 -18.90 -26.38
N LEU A 127 -11.38 -19.49 -26.44
CA LEU A 127 -11.62 -20.74 -27.18
C LEU A 127 -11.41 -20.57 -28.68
N ARG A 128 -11.76 -19.41 -29.23
CA ARG A 128 -11.53 -19.05 -30.63
C ARG A 128 -10.03 -19.02 -30.97
N ALA A 129 -9.21 -18.46 -30.08
CA ALA A 129 -7.76 -18.39 -30.24
C ALA A 129 -7.12 -19.80 -30.22
N ILE A 130 -7.58 -20.69 -29.32
CA ILE A 130 -7.14 -22.10 -29.30
C ILE A 130 -7.45 -22.78 -30.64
N ALA A 131 -8.68 -22.60 -31.15
CA ALA A 131 -9.07 -23.18 -32.43
C ALA A 131 -8.23 -22.64 -33.60
N ASP A 132 -7.94 -21.33 -33.64
CA ASP A 132 -7.08 -20.76 -34.68
C ASP A 132 -5.65 -21.28 -34.60
N TYR A 133 -5.10 -21.42 -33.40
CA TYR A 133 -3.76 -21.97 -33.18
C TYR A 133 -3.65 -23.43 -33.65
N ALA A 134 -4.68 -24.25 -33.40
CA ALA A 134 -4.71 -25.64 -33.85
C ALA A 134 -4.95 -25.77 -35.37
N ILE A 135 -5.78 -24.89 -35.96
CA ILE A 135 -6.09 -24.92 -37.40
C ILE A 135 -4.90 -24.49 -38.25
N ALA A 136 -4.11 -23.49 -37.82
CA ALA A 136 -3.04 -22.92 -38.62
C ALA A 136 -2.05 -23.97 -39.20
N PRO A 137 -1.36 -24.80 -38.40
CA PRO A 137 -0.41 -25.78 -38.94
C PRO A 137 -1.08 -26.88 -39.78
N LEU A 138 -2.31 -27.28 -39.43
CA LEU A 138 -3.06 -28.27 -40.20
C LEU A 138 -3.49 -27.73 -41.57
N GLN A 139 -3.82 -26.43 -41.64
CA GLN A 139 -4.13 -25.75 -42.88
C GLN A 139 -2.88 -25.57 -43.73
N ASP A 140 -1.75 -25.19 -43.13
CA ASP A 140 -0.47 -25.07 -43.83
C ASP A 140 -0.08 -26.41 -44.50
N ALA A 141 -0.22 -27.53 -43.79
CA ALA A 141 0.05 -28.87 -44.34
C ALA A 141 -0.87 -29.21 -45.52
N VAL A 142 -2.15 -28.81 -45.47
CA VAL A 142 -3.08 -29.01 -46.59
C VAL A 142 -2.71 -28.11 -47.77
N ASP A 143 -2.34 -26.87 -47.52
CA ASP A 143 -2.03 -25.88 -48.56
C ASP A 143 -0.75 -26.23 -49.35
N ILE A 144 0.15 -27.01 -48.76
CA ILE A 144 1.37 -27.53 -49.41
C ILE A 144 1.25 -28.99 -49.88
N ASP A 145 0.04 -29.58 -49.83
CA ASP A 145 -0.24 -30.97 -50.19
C ASP A 145 0.56 -32.03 -49.37
N GLU A 146 1.01 -31.69 -48.15
CA GLU A 146 1.71 -32.60 -47.22
C GLU A 146 0.81 -33.14 -46.10
N ALA A 147 -0.46 -32.76 -46.05
CA ALA A 147 -1.39 -33.22 -45.03
C ALA A 147 -1.64 -34.73 -45.11
N SER A 148 -1.52 -35.40 -43.97
CA SER A 148 -1.97 -36.79 -43.83
C SER A 148 -3.51 -36.87 -43.80
N GLU A 149 -4.05 -38.08 -43.96
CA GLU A 149 -5.50 -38.31 -43.76
C GLU A 149 -5.94 -37.92 -42.33
N GLU A 150 -5.08 -38.14 -41.34
CA GLU A 150 -5.33 -37.76 -39.94
C GLU A 150 -5.39 -36.23 -39.78
N ASP A 151 -4.47 -35.50 -40.42
CA ASP A 151 -4.47 -34.03 -40.39
C ASP A 151 -5.74 -33.46 -41.04
N ALA A 152 -6.20 -34.04 -42.15
CA ALA A 152 -7.44 -33.64 -42.80
C ALA A 152 -8.67 -33.88 -41.89
N VAL A 153 -8.70 -34.99 -41.15
CA VAL A 153 -9.76 -35.29 -40.17
C VAL A 153 -9.73 -34.29 -39.02
N ARG A 154 -8.55 -34.01 -38.44
CA ARG A 154 -8.36 -33.05 -37.35
C ARG A 154 -8.73 -31.63 -37.79
N LEU A 155 -8.30 -31.20 -38.97
CA LEU A 155 -8.64 -29.89 -39.53
C LEU A 155 -10.16 -29.72 -39.66
N LYS A 156 -10.86 -30.78 -40.12
CA LYS A 156 -12.31 -30.78 -40.23
C LYS A 156 -12.99 -30.72 -38.85
N ALA A 157 -12.46 -31.41 -37.85
CA ALA A 157 -12.97 -31.38 -36.47
C ALA A 157 -12.81 -29.98 -35.86
N TRP A 158 -11.63 -29.37 -35.96
CA TRP A 158 -11.38 -28.01 -35.46
C TRP A 158 -12.21 -26.94 -36.19
N LYS A 159 -12.40 -27.08 -37.52
CA LYS A 159 -13.31 -26.19 -38.27
C LYS A 159 -14.76 -26.32 -37.81
N LYS A 160 -15.23 -27.54 -37.51
CA LYS A 160 -16.57 -27.75 -36.94
C LYS A 160 -16.70 -27.14 -35.55
N TYR A 161 -15.70 -27.32 -34.69
CA TYR A 161 -15.63 -26.71 -33.37
C TYR A 161 -15.72 -25.19 -33.44
N ARG A 162 -14.94 -24.55 -34.32
CA ARG A 162 -15.00 -23.11 -34.57
C ARG A 162 -16.38 -22.63 -35.00
N VAL A 163 -17.06 -23.37 -35.87
CA VAL A 163 -18.45 -23.04 -36.27
C VAL A 163 -19.41 -23.20 -35.10
N ALA A 164 -19.24 -24.24 -34.27
CA ALA A 164 -20.06 -24.42 -33.07
C ALA A 164 -19.86 -23.28 -32.05
N LEU A 165 -18.62 -22.79 -31.86
CA LEU A 165 -18.34 -21.62 -31.03
C LEU A 165 -19.09 -20.37 -31.50
N ASN A 166 -19.20 -20.14 -32.81
CA ASN A 166 -19.95 -18.99 -33.33
C ASN A 166 -21.46 -19.08 -33.05
N ARG A 167 -22.02 -20.30 -32.89
CA ARG A 167 -23.44 -20.53 -32.61
C ARG A 167 -23.78 -20.42 -31.11
N VAL A 168 -22.77 -20.32 -30.25
CA VAL A 168 -22.97 -20.17 -28.79
C VAL A 168 -23.80 -18.92 -28.47
N PHE A 169 -23.59 -17.82 -29.21
CA PHE A 169 -24.35 -16.58 -29.04
C PHE A 169 -25.84 -16.70 -29.41
N GLU A 170 -26.23 -17.77 -30.11
CA GLU A 170 -27.62 -18.04 -30.52
C GLU A 170 -28.37 -18.92 -29.50
N GLN A 171 -27.70 -19.38 -28.45
CA GLN A 171 -28.32 -20.22 -27.41
C GLN A 171 -29.33 -19.41 -26.59
N SER A 172 -30.45 -20.03 -26.24
CA SER A 172 -31.52 -19.38 -25.45
C SER A 172 -31.09 -18.97 -24.04
N GLY A 173 -29.98 -19.53 -23.53
CA GLY A 173 -29.42 -19.20 -22.22
C GLY A 173 -28.35 -18.11 -22.26
N TYR A 174 -27.95 -17.60 -23.43
CA TYR A 174 -26.95 -16.55 -23.52
C TYR A 174 -27.47 -15.22 -22.93
N PRO A 175 -26.65 -14.47 -22.16
CA PRO A 175 -25.28 -14.78 -21.76
C PRO A 175 -25.11 -15.58 -20.45
N ASP A 176 -26.20 -15.83 -19.71
CA ASP A 176 -26.15 -16.36 -18.34
C ASP A 176 -25.84 -17.86 -18.22
N ALA A 177 -26.22 -18.67 -19.21
CA ALA A 177 -26.07 -20.12 -19.23
C ALA A 177 -25.70 -20.60 -20.64
N ILE A 178 -24.40 -20.89 -20.81
CA ILE A 178 -23.81 -21.24 -22.10
C ILE A 178 -23.30 -22.69 -22.08
N ASP A 179 -23.73 -23.48 -23.06
CA ASP A 179 -23.16 -24.80 -23.36
C ASP A 179 -22.01 -24.64 -24.36
N TRP A 180 -20.77 -24.65 -23.86
CA TRP A 180 -19.58 -24.53 -24.69
C TRP A 180 -19.29 -25.86 -25.40
N PRO A 181 -19.02 -25.84 -26.72
CA PRO A 181 -18.62 -27.06 -27.42
C PRO A 181 -17.33 -27.62 -26.82
N LEU A 182 -17.16 -28.94 -26.90
CA LEU A 182 -15.93 -29.60 -26.49
C LEU A 182 -14.87 -29.49 -27.58
N ALA A 183 -13.65 -29.10 -27.19
CA ALA A 183 -12.52 -29.04 -28.10
C ALA A 183 -12.15 -30.45 -28.60
N PRO A 184 -11.87 -30.62 -29.91
CA PRO A 184 -11.39 -31.89 -30.45
C PRO A 184 -9.90 -32.12 -30.12
N GLU A 185 -9.42 -33.36 -30.27
CA GLU A 185 -8.01 -33.75 -30.08
C GLU A 185 -7.11 -33.51 -31.31
#